data_AF-A0A1I7S8Z3-F1
#
_entry.id   AF-A0A1I7S8Z3-F1
#
_cell.length_a   1.000
_cell.length_b   1.000
_cell.length_c   1.000
_cell.angle_alpha   90.00
_cell.angle_beta   90.00
_cell.angle_gamma   90.00
#
_symmetry.space_group_name_H-M   'P 1'
#
loop_
_entity.id
_entity.type
_entity.pdbx_description
1 polymer ?
#
loop_
_entity_poly.entity_id
_entity_poly.type
_entity_poly.pdbx_seq_one_letter_code
_entity_poly.pdbx_strand_id
1 'polypeptide(L)'
;MKRKYSNSTFLQNFGKIRRLREDSLSIMGHENIWFSHPRNYSAGSRQCRVCNNHHGLIRKYSLNLCRRCFREYAANIGFKKLD
;
A
#
# COMPACT_ATOMS: atom_id res chain seq x y z
N MET A 1 20.30 -13.16 -16.46
CA MET A 1 21.42 -12.73 -15.58
C MET A 1 21.52 -11.21 -15.58
N LYS A 2 21.26 -10.57 -14.43
CA LYS A 2 21.96 -9.39 -13.86
C LYS A 2 21.10 -8.83 -12.73
N ARG A 3 21.47 -9.23 -11.50
CA ARG A 3 21.09 -8.56 -10.26
C ARG A 3 21.71 -7.17 -10.27
N LYS A 4 20.96 -6.13 -9.87
CA LYS A 4 21.50 -4.98 -9.14
C LYS A 4 20.42 -4.45 -8.20
N TYR A 5 20.59 -4.75 -6.91
CA TYR A 5 20.10 -3.86 -5.85
C TYR A 5 21.21 -2.84 -5.60
N SER A 6 20.84 -1.56 -5.46
CA SER A 6 21.60 -0.59 -4.68
C SER A 6 20.63 0.43 -4.11
N ASN A 7 20.51 0.43 -2.80
CA ASN A 7 19.83 1.44 -2.00
C ASN A 7 20.56 2.79 -2.12
N SER A 8 19.83 3.90 -2.25
CA SER A 8 20.24 5.16 -1.65
C SER A 8 19.00 6.00 -1.32
N THR A 9 18.71 6.07 -0.04
CA THR A 9 17.91 7.09 0.64
C THR A 9 18.29 8.51 0.21
N PHE A 10 17.35 9.45 0.44
CA PHE A 10 17.57 10.91 0.45
C PHE A 10 17.51 11.54 -0.96
N LEU A 11 16.38 12.10 -1.40
CA LEU A 11 15.89 13.40 -0.96
C LEU A 11 14.36 13.48 -0.98
N GLN A 12 13.84 14.08 0.09
CA GLN A 12 12.48 14.59 0.20
C GLN A 12 12.36 15.92 -0.56
N ASN A 13 11.23 16.10 -1.24
CA ASN A 13 10.51 17.35 -1.50
C ASN A 13 11.28 18.60 -1.97
N PHE A 14 11.19 18.98 -3.25
CA PHE A 14 11.10 20.39 -3.69
C PHE A 14 10.51 20.51 -5.12
N GLY A 15 9.48 21.36 -5.29
CA GLY A 15 9.08 22.08 -6.52
C GLY A 15 8.62 21.24 -7.73
N LYS A 16 7.33 21.15 -8.09
CA LYS A 16 6.49 22.22 -8.68
C LYS A 16 7.19 22.92 -9.86
N ILE A 17 6.98 22.41 -11.09
CA ILE A 17 6.79 23.14 -12.37
C ILE A 17 6.25 22.12 -13.39
N ARG A 18 4.97 22.21 -13.72
CA ARG A 18 4.44 21.87 -15.04
C ARG A 18 3.07 22.55 -15.22
N ARG A 19 3.10 23.60 -16.04
CA ARG A 19 2.04 24.30 -16.80
C ARG A 19 0.81 24.84 -16.07
N LEU A 20 0.63 26.16 -16.20
CA LEU A 20 -0.62 26.91 -15.99
C LEU A 20 -1.40 26.99 -17.33
N ARG A 21 -2.75 26.92 -17.25
CA ARG A 21 -3.80 26.86 -18.30
C ARG A 21 -4.14 25.40 -18.70
N GLU A 22 -5.36 24.88 -18.50
CA GLU A 22 -6.72 25.46 -18.51
C GLU A 22 -7.63 24.77 -17.46
N ASP A 23 -8.16 25.52 -16.49
CA ASP A 23 -9.20 25.02 -15.57
C ASP A 23 -10.33 26.07 -15.47
N SER A 24 -11.26 26.07 -16.42
CA SER A 24 -12.54 26.78 -16.24
C SER A 24 -13.65 26.24 -17.15
N LEU A 25 -14.14 25.04 -16.83
CA LEU A 25 -15.56 24.69 -16.94
C LEU A 25 -15.89 23.76 -15.75
N SER A 26 -16.42 24.38 -14.73
CA SER A 26 -16.91 23.81 -13.49
C SER A 26 -18.06 22.82 -13.71
N ILE A 27 -17.73 21.53 -13.82
CA ILE A 27 -18.44 20.47 -13.10
C ILE A 27 -17.27 19.66 -12.53
N MET A 28 -17.01 19.66 -11.23
CA MET A 28 -17.46 18.53 -10.42
C MET A 28 -16.99 18.74 -8.98
N GLY A 29 -17.91 18.96 -8.04
CA GLY A 29 -17.62 18.72 -6.62
C GLY A 29 -17.12 17.28 -6.39
N HIS A 30 -17.42 16.35 -7.31
CA HIS A 30 -16.94 14.97 -7.31
C HIS A 30 -15.41 14.85 -7.27
N GLU A 31 -14.66 15.64 -8.03
CA GLU A 31 -13.17 15.57 -8.04
C GLU A 31 -12.58 15.88 -6.65
N ASN A 32 -13.09 16.90 -5.97
CA ASN A 32 -12.61 17.32 -4.65
C ASN A 32 -13.12 16.42 -3.50
N ILE A 33 -14.24 15.71 -3.70
CA ILE A 33 -14.83 14.81 -2.70
C ILE A 33 -14.26 13.39 -2.83
N TRP A 34 -13.87 12.97 -4.04
CA TRP A 34 -13.35 11.64 -4.31
C TRP A 34 -12.06 11.38 -3.53
N PHE A 35 -12.07 10.32 -2.71
CA PHE A 35 -10.93 9.94 -1.87
C PHE A 35 -10.43 11.07 -0.92
N SER A 36 -11.31 12.01 -0.57
CA SER A 36 -10.99 13.14 0.32
C SER A 36 -10.55 12.70 1.73
N HIS A 37 -11.03 11.55 2.22
CA HIS A 37 -10.69 11.06 3.57
C HIS A 37 -9.32 10.36 3.61
N PRO A 38 -8.38 10.81 4.48
CA PRO A 38 -7.04 10.24 4.55
C PRO A 38 -7.06 8.80 5.10
N ARG A 39 -6.54 7.84 4.33
CA ARG A 39 -6.49 6.42 4.70
C ARG A 39 -5.13 6.04 5.31
N ASN A 40 -4.75 6.66 6.41
CA ASN A 40 -3.43 6.41 7.01
C ASN A 40 -3.46 5.31 8.09
N TYR A 41 -4.51 5.28 8.93
CA TYR A 41 -4.48 4.48 10.16
C TYR A 41 -5.62 3.46 10.33
N SER A 42 -6.68 3.51 9.52
CA SER A 42 -7.84 2.64 9.67
C SER A 42 -7.64 1.20 9.17
N ALA A 43 -8.62 0.33 9.39
CA ALA A 43 -8.60 -1.03 8.84
C ALA A 43 -8.52 -1.03 7.30
N GLY A 44 -9.17 -0.08 6.64
CA GLY A 44 -9.15 0.10 5.20
C GLY A 44 -7.88 0.73 4.64
N SER A 45 -6.95 1.19 5.49
CA SER A 45 -5.66 1.73 5.01
C SER A 45 -4.69 0.64 4.59
N ARG A 46 -4.85 -0.57 5.12
CA ARG A 46 -3.92 -1.67 4.91
C ARG A 46 -4.65 -2.82 4.23
N GLN A 47 -3.97 -3.45 3.29
CA GLN A 47 -4.47 -4.57 2.53
C GLN A 47 -3.47 -5.72 2.56
N CYS A 48 -3.95 -6.94 2.37
CA CYS A 48 -3.10 -8.10 2.17
C CYS A 48 -2.22 -7.92 0.92
N ARG A 49 -0.94 -8.29 1.03
CA ARG A 49 0.00 -8.25 -0.11
C ARG A 49 -0.39 -9.17 -1.27
N VAL A 50 -1.16 -10.23 -1.02
CA VAL A 50 -1.47 -11.28 -2.01
C VAL A 50 -2.88 -11.13 -2.59
N CYS A 51 -3.89 -10.97 -1.74
CA CYS A 51 -5.29 -11.02 -2.15
C CYS A 51 -6.04 -9.68 -2.05
N ASN A 52 -5.33 -8.59 -1.70
CA ASN A 52 -5.89 -7.24 -1.52
C ASN A 52 -7.06 -7.14 -0.52
N ASN A 53 -7.35 -8.19 0.26
CA ASN A 53 -8.37 -8.16 1.29
C ASN A 53 -7.92 -7.31 2.48
N HIS A 54 -8.84 -6.52 3.03
CA HIS A 54 -8.64 -5.70 4.23
C HIS A 54 -8.93 -6.49 5.53
N HIS A 55 -9.66 -7.60 5.45
CA HIS A 55 -10.10 -8.36 6.62
C HIS A 55 -9.07 -9.41 7.06
N GLY A 56 -8.97 -9.59 8.39
CA GLY A 56 -8.15 -10.65 8.98
C GLY A 56 -6.66 -10.54 8.63
N LEU A 57 -6.15 -9.31 8.58
CA LEU A 57 -4.76 -9.02 8.28
C LEU A 57 -3.86 -9.30 9.50
N ILE A 58 -2.89 -10.19 9.32
CA ILE A 58 -1.83 -10.48 10.29
C ILE A 58 -0.74 -9.42 10.13
N ARG A 59 -0.61 -8.58 11.16
CA ARG A 59 0.31 -7.43 11.19
C ARG A 59 1.59 -7.68 11.98
N LYS A 60 1.68 -8.82 12.67
CA LYS A 60 2.87 -9.19 13.45
C LYS A 60 4.05 -9.45 12.50
N TYR A 61 5.24 -9.03 12.90
CA TYR A 61 6.48 -9.18 12.12
C TYR A 61 6.42 -8.52 10.72
N SER A 62 5.57 -7.50 10.53
CA SER A 62 5.46 -6.75 9.27
C SER A 62 5.08 -7.59 8.03
N LEU A 63 4.46 -8.75 8.24
CA LEU A 63 4.03 -9.66 7.17
C LEU A 63 2.95 -9.03 6.28
N ASN A 64 1.94 -8.37 6.86
CA ASN A 64 0.79 -7.79 6.14
C ASN A 64 0.10 -8.82 5.22
N LEU A 65 -0.16 -10.00 5.76
CA LEU A 65 -0.80 -11.13 5.07
C LEU A 65 -2.17 -11.43 5.67
N CYS A 66 -3.13 -11.82 4.84
CA CYS A 66 -4.43 -12.28 5.31
C CYS A 66 -4.32 -13.65 6.00
N ARG A 67 -5.22 -13.99 6.94
CA ARG A 67 -5.19 -15.30 7.63
C ARG A 67 -5.28 -16.52 6.72
N ARG A 68 -5.95 -16.41 5.56
CA ARG A 68 -6.06 -17.49 4.55
C ARG A 68 -4.71 -17.67 3.84
N CYS A 69 -4.21 -16.57 3.28
CA CYS A 69 -2.90 -16.43 2.64
C CYS A 69 -1.77 -16.92 3.55
N PHE A 70 -1.79 -16.56 4.84
CA PHE A 70 -0.75 -16.99 5.78
C PHE A 70 -0.70 -18.51 5.92
N ARG A 71 -1.83 -19.21 5.92
CA ARG A 71 -1.84 -20.69 6.02
C ARG A 71 -1.27 -21.37 4.78
N GLU A 72 -1.50 -20.80 3.60
CA GLU A 72 -0.94 -21.29 2.33
C GLU A 72 0.59 -21.08 2.27
N TYR A 73 1.06 -19.91 2.71
CA TYR A 73 2.49 -19.55 2.64
C TYR A 73 3.30 -19.88 3.90
N ALA A 74 2.68 -20.35 4.98
CA ALA A 74 3.35 -20.58 6.27
C ALA A 74 4.61 -21.46 6.14
N ALA A 75 4.50 -22.57 5.40
CA ALA A 75 5.62 -23.48 5.18
C ALA A 75 6.78 -22.81 4.40
N ASN A 76 6.45 -22.01 3.37
CA ASN A 76 7.44 -21.30 2.54
C ASN A 76 8.14 -20.16 3.30
N ILE A 77 7.44 -19.53 4.25
CA ILE A 77 8.03 -18.52 5.14
C ILE A 77 8.93 -19.17 6.21
N GLY A 78 8.78 -20.49 6.44
CA GLY A 78 9.55 -21.24 7.43
C GLY A 78 8.85 -21.42 8.77
N PHE A 79 7.55 -21.10 8.87
CA PHE A 79 6.76 -21.45 10.04
C PHE A 79 6.48 -22.96 10.05
N LYS A 80 6.85 -23.62 11.14
CA LYS A 80 6.55 -25.03 11.41
C LYS A 80 5.59 -25.10 12.59
N LYS A 81 4.60 -25.99 12.51
CA LYS A 81 3.80 -26.35 13.67
C LYS A 81 4.68 -27.19 14.59
N LEU A 82 4.95 -26.67 15.77
CA LEU A 82 5.48 -27.45 16.89
C LEU A 82 4.27 -27.73 17.77
N ASP A 83 4.05 -29.01 18.08
CA ASP A 83 2.94 -29.45 18.92
C ASP A 83 3.20 -29.16 20.41
#